data_AF-A0A453J813-F1
#
_entry.id   AF-A0A453J813-F1
#
_cell.length_a   1.000
_cell.length_b   1.000
_cell.length_c   1.000
_cell.angle_alpha   90.00
_cell.angle_beta   90.00
_cell.angle_gamma   90.00
#
_symmetry.space_group_name_H-M   'P 1'
#
loop_
_entity.id
_entity.type
_entity.pdbx_description
1 polymer ?
#
loop_
_entity_poly.entity_id
_entity_poly.type
_entity_poly.pdbx_seq_one_letter_code
_entity_poly.pdbx_strand_id
1 'polypeptide(L)' 'MYMSALKKPFPLVPMVASQGITIGSIKSYMEAGASAVVLSDAIFDKELMRERDFIGISALANQATLQASQCGR' A
#
# COMPACT_ATOMS: atom_id res chain seq x y z
N MET A 1 -9.07 -10.67 -7.41
CA MET A 1 -8.30 -10.64 -6.15
C MET A 1 -9.16 -11.19 -5.02
N TYR A 2 -8.60 -11.94 -4.06
CA TYR A 2 -9.39 -12.54 -2.96
C TYR A 2 -10.16 -11.49 -2.13
N MET A 3 -9.57 -10.32 -1.91
CA MET A 3 -10.21 -9.22 -1.17
C MET A 3 -11.53 -8.76 -1.80
N SER A 4 -11.65 -8.69 -3.13
CA SER A 4 -12.90 -8.31 -3.79
C SER A 4 -14.04 -9.29 -3.48
N ALA A 5 -13.71 -10.58 -3.36
CA ALA A 5 -14.67 -11.61 -2.99
C ALA A 5 -15.12 -11.46 -1.52
N LEU A 6 -14.23 -11.02 -0.63
CA LEU A 6 -14.56 -10.72 0.76
C LEU A 6 -15.33 -9.40 0.91
N LYS A 7 -15.01 -8.38 0.12
CA LYS A 7 -15.64 -7.07 0.23
C LYS A 7 -17.10 -7.09 -0.21
N LYS A 8 -17.45 -7.95 -1.17
CA LYS A 8 -18.82 -8.09 -1.70
C LYS A 8 -19.88 -8.43 -0.62
N PRO A 9 -19.73 -9.47 0.23
CA PRO A 9 -20.67 -9.74 1.31
C PRO A 9 -20.56 -8.74 2.49
N PHE A 10 -19.45 -8.00 2.62
CA PHE A 10 -19.20 -7.08 3.73
C PHE A 10 -18.90 -5.64 3.23
N PRO A 11 -19.84 -5.00 2.51
CA PRO A 11 -19.57 -3.72 1.85
C PRO A 11 -19.24 -2.59 2.82
N LEU A 12 -19.74 -2.66 4.05
CA LEU A 12 -19.53 -1.63 5.08
C LEU A 12 -18.33 -1.89 5.99
N VAL A 13 -17.76 -3.11 6.01
CA VAL A 13 -16.63 -3.43 6.88
C VAL A 13 -15.34 -2.85 6.29
N PRO A 14 -14.64 -1.92 6.95
CA PRO A 14 -13.35 -1.43 6.47
C PRO A 14 -12.33 -2.56 6.47
N MET A 15 -11.57 -2.69 5.38
CA MET A 15 -10.54 -3.72 5.24
C MET A 15 -9.19 -3.08 4.95
N VAL A 16 -8.16 -3.52 5.66
CA VAL A 16 -6.79 -3.04 5.47
C VAL A 16 -5.93 -4.18 4.94
N ALA A 17 -5.34 -4.00 3.75
CA ALA A 17 -4.42 -4.98 3.19
C ALA A 17 -3.00 -4.71 3.72
N SER A 18 -2.35 -5.71 4.31
CA SER A 18 -1.11 -5.48 5.08
C SER A 18 0.10 -6.29 4.61
N GLN A 19 -0.09 -7.58 4.32
CA GLN A 19 1.03 -8.46 3.99
C GLN A 19 1.31 -8.47 2.48
N GLY A 20 2.59 -8.33 2.12
CA GLY A 20 3.06 -8.46 0.73
C GLY A 20 2.71 -7.29 -0.19
N ILE A 21 2.30 -6.15 0.36
CA ILE A 21 1.96 -4.96 -0.41
C ILE A 21 3.25 -4.32 -0.92
N THR A 22 3.33 -4.14 -2.23
CA THR A 22 4.35 -3.31 -2.88
C THR A 22 3.76 -1.96 -3.30
N ILE A 23 4.58 -0.94 -3.50
CA ILE A 23 4.13 0.37 -4.00
C ILE A 23 3.34 0.22 -5.31
N GLY A 24 3.77 -0.67 -6.22
CA GLY A 24 3.07 -0.92 -7.49
C GLY A 24 1.73 -1.63 -7.34
N SER A 25 1.47 -2.27 -6.21
CA SER A 25 0.21 -2.99 -5.95
C SER A 25 -0.88 -2.14 -5.29
N ILE A 26 -0.55 -0.92 -4.81
CA ILE A 26 -1.46 -0.03 -4.08
C ILE A 26 -2.81 0.09 -4.81
N LYS A 27 -2.76 0.47 -6.10
CA LYS A 27 -3.96 0.66 -6.91
C LYS A 27 -4.85 -0.58 -6.97
N SER A 28 -4.27 -1.75 -7.20
CA SER A 28 -5.03 -3.00 -7.30
C SER A 28 -5.75 -3.36 -6.00
N TYR A 29 -5.16 -3.06 -4.85
CA TYR A 29 -5.83 -3.24 -3.55
C TYR A 29 -6.93 -2.18 -3.33
N MET A 30 -6.67 -0.91 -3.65
CA MET A 30 -7.72 0.12 -3.54
C MET A 30 -8.93 -0.21 -4.42
N GLU A 31 -8.71 -0.58 -5.68
CA GLU A 31 -9.76 -1.01 -6.62
C GLU A 31 -10.49 -2.29 -6.17
N ALA A 32 -9.79 -3.19 -5.48
CA ALA A 32 -10.39 -4.39 -4.91
C ALA A 32 -11.22 -4.12 -3.64
N GLY A 33 -11.26 -2.87 -3.16
CA GLY A 33 -12.13 -2.42 -2.06
C GLY A 33 -11.43 -2.30 -0.71
N ALA A 34 -10.10 -2.22 -0.67
CA ALA A 34 -9.39 -1.86 0.55
C ALA A 34 -9.72 -0.41 0.97
N SER A 35 -9.87 -0.21 2.28
CA SER A 35 -9.97 1.12 2.87
C SER A 35 -8.59 1.74 3.07
N ALA A 36 -7.56 0.92 3.27
CA ALA A 36 -6.17 1.32 3.36
C ALA A 36 -5.24 0.16 3.02
N VAL A 37 -3.99 0.48 2.73
CA VAL A 37 -2.91 -0.48 2.55
C VAL A 37 -1.74 -0.15 3.47
N VAL A 38 -1.08 -1.18 4.00
CA VAL A 38 0.15 -1.01 4.80
C VAL A 38 1.34 -1.27 3.90
N LEU A 39 2.30 -0.36 3.90
CA LEU A 39 3.46 -0.47 3.01
C LEU A 39 4.72 -0.99 3.68
N SER A 40 4.90 -0.83 4.99
CA SER A 40 6.03 -1.37 5.79
C SER A 40 7.34 -1.47 5.00
N ASP A 41 7.76 -2.69 4.64
CA ASP A 41 9.02 -3.04 3.96
C ASP A 41 9.15 -2.40 2.56
N ALA A 42 8.04 -1.99 1.93
CA ALA A 42 8.05 -1.26 0.67
C ALA A 42 8.47 0.22 0.82
N ILE A 43 8.45 0.78 2.04
CA ILE A 43 8.98 2.12 2.35
C ILE A 43 10.26 2.00 3.19
N PHE A 44 10.21 1.16 4.23
CA PHE A 44 11.33 0.91 5.14
C PHE A 44 12.15 -0.28 4.63
N ASP A 45 12.72 -0.10 3.45
CA ASP A 45 13.62 -1.10 2.86
C ASP A 45 14.77 -1.41 3.83
N LYS A 46 15.10 -2.69 3.98
CA LYS A 46 16.05 -3.17 4.99
C LYS A 46 17.46 -2.68 4.74
N GLU A 47 17.86 -2.55 3.48
CA GLU A 47 19.20 -2.09 3.11
C GLU A 47 19.31 -0.58 3.36
N LEU A 48 18.28 0.19 2.95
CA LEU A 48 18.22 1.63 3.24
C LEU A 48 18.20 1.91 4.75
N MET A 49 17.45 1.13 5.52
CA MET A 49 17.42 1.22 6.98
C MET A 49 18.78 0.88 7.60
N ARG A 50 19.46 -0.16 7.10
CA ARG A 50 20.81 -0.56 7.55
C ARG A 50 21.82 0.56 7.30
N GLU A 51 21.71 1.21 6.15
CA GLU A 51 22.61 2.30 5.71
C GLU A 51 22.22 3.66 6.27
N ARG A 52 21.09 3.74 7.00
CA ARG A 52 20.49 5.00 7.49
C ARG A 52 20.22 5.99 6.35
N ASP A 53 19.89 5.48 5.18
CA ASP A 53 19.51 6.28 4.02
C ASP A 53 18.06 6.76 4.14
N PHE A 54 17.88 7.83 4.92
CA PHE A 54 16.58 8.48 5.10
C PHE A 54 16.11 9.21 3.83
N ILE A 55 17.02 9.55 2.91
CA ILE A 55 16.66 10.17 1.63
C ILE A 55 15.98 9.12 0.74
N GLY A 56 16.56 7.93 0.64
CA GLY A 56 15.95 6.79 -0.07
C GLY A 56 14.59 6.40 0.50
N ILE A 57 14.47 6.29 1.84
CA ILE A 57 13.19 6.00 2.51
C ILE A 57 12.15 7.08 2.22
N SER A 58 12.54 8.36 2.26
CA SER A 58 11.66 9.48 1.92
C SER A 58 11.21 9.44 0.45
N ALA A 59 12.10 9.07 -0.47
CA ALA A 59 11.75 8.90 -1.88
C ALA A 59 10.71 7.79 -2.07
N LEU A 60 10.84 6.65 -1.39
CA LEU A 60 9.85 5.57 -1.41
C LEU A 60 8.50 6.01 -0.84
N ALA A 61 8.48 6.74 0.28
CA ALA A 61 7.26 7.28 0.87
C ALA A 61 6.56 8.28 -0.07
N ASN A 62 7.33 9.14 -0.74
CA ASN A 62 6.79 10.07 -1.74
C ASN A 62 6.21 9.32 -2.95
N GLN A 63 6.90 8.30 -3.45
CA GLN A 63 6.41 7.47 -4.54
C GLN A 63 5.11 6.75 -4.17
N ALA A 64 5.03 6.18 -2.97
CA ALA A 64 3.81 5.57 -2.44
C ALA A 64 2.64 6.56 -2.39
N THR A 65 2.88 7.78 -1.91
CA THR A 65 1.87 8.83 -1.83
C THR A 65 1.39 9.27 -3.21
N LEU A 66 2.30 9.40 -4.17
CA LEU A 66 1.97 9.70 -5.57
C LEU A 66 1.15 8.59 -6.23
N GLN A 67 1.45 7.32 -5.95
CA GLN A 67 0.63 6.20 -6.44
C GLN A 67 -0.76 6.20 -5.79
N ALA A 68 -0.85 6.44 -4.49
CA ALA A 68 -2.11 6.48 -3.76
C ALA A 68 -3.02 7.65 -4.22
N SER A 69 -2.47 8.83 -4.47
CA SER A 69 -3.24 10.00 -4.93
C SER A 69 -3.86 9.78 -6.31
N GLN A 70 -3.26 8.94 -7.15
CA GLN A 70 -3.79 8.55 -8.45
C GLN A 70 -4.92 7.51 -8.36
N CYS A 71 -5.15 6.91 -7.19
CA CYS A 71 -6.20 5.92 -6.97
C CYS A 71 -7.57 6.54 -6.65
N GLY A 72 -7.65 7.85 -6.39
CA GLY A 72 -8.90 8.55 -6.11
C GLY A 72 -9.61 9.04 -7.38
N ARG A 73 -10.72 8.39 -7.74
CA ARG A 73 -11.86 8.97 -8.47
C ARG A 73 -13.15 8.46 -7.84
#